data_AF-A0A5C7LE04-F1
#
_entry.id   AF-A0A5C7LE04-F1
#
_cell.length_a   1.000
_cell.length_b   1.000
_cell.length_c   1.000
_cell.angle_alpha   90.00
_cell.angle_beta   90.00
_cell.angle_gamma   90.00
#
_symmetry.space_group_name_H-M   'P 1'
#
loop_
_entity.id
_entity.type
_entity.pdbx_description
1 polymer ?
#
loop_
_entity_poly.entity_id
_entity_poly.type
_entity_poly.pdbx_seq_one_letter_code
_entity_poly.pdbx_strand_id
1 'polypeptide(L)' 'MTRPKGDLLMKKMLVVFLSAVLLLQGCSTNESEQKLVEWGEYSTSQEERLKKNGIDFKVEDDTIYIEEKDLNKAAACCS' A
#
# COMPACT_ATOMS: atom_id res chain seq x y z
N MET A 1 -48.31 33.73 3.42
CA MET A 1 -47.79 32.36 3.57
C MET A 1 -46.32 32.35 3.20
N THR A 2 -45.44 32.71 4.14
CA THR A 2 -44.00 32.83 3.93
C THR A 2 -43.35 31.47 4.18
N ARG A 3 -42.87 30.80 3.13
CA ARG A 3 -42.10 29.55 3.29
C ARG A 3 -40.82 29.84 4.10
N PRO A 4 -40.46 29.02 5.09
CA PRO A 4 -39.24 29.22 5.85
C PRO A 4 -38.04 29.02 4.92
N LYS A 5 -37.32 30.11 4.62
CA LYS A 5 -36.06 30.07 3.86
C LYS A 5 -34.94 29.31 4.61
N GLY A 6 -35.12 29.02 5.90
CA GLY A 6 -34.15 28.34 6.77
C GLY A 6 -34.00 26.84 6.49
N ASP A 7 -35.10 26.12 6.24
CA ASP A 7 -35.08 24.67 6.00
C ASP A 7 -34.34 24.28 4.71
N LEU A 8 -34.39 25.16 3.70
CA LEU A 8 -33.71 24.93 2.42
C LEU A 8 -32.20 25.15 2.52
N LEU A 9 -31.76 26.04 3.42
CA LEU A 9 -30.34 26.39 3.60
C LEU A 9 -29.60 25.30 4.39
N MET A 10 -30.25 24.73 5.40
CA MET A 10 -29.72 23.63 6.22
C MET A 10 -29.57 22.34 5.40
N LYS A 11 -30.53 22.05 4.51
CA LYS A 11 -30.44 20.91 3.57
C LYS A 11 -29.31 21.06 2.55
N LYS A 12 -29.11 22.27 2.02
CA LYS A 12 -27.98 22.56 1.10
C LYS A 12 -26.63 22.41 1.81
N MET A 13 -26.53 22.90 3.04
CA MET A 13 -25.36 22.70 3.90
C MET A 13 -25.09 21.21 4.14
N LEU A 14 -26.12 20.43 4.45
CA LEU A 14 -26.00 18.98 4.66
C LEU A 14 -25.49 18.25 3.41
N VAL A 15 -26.02 18.59 2.23
CA VAL A 15 -25.60 17.98 0.95
C VAL A 15 -24.16 18.33 0.62
N VAL A 16 -23.75 19.58 0.85
CA VAL A 16 -22.35 20.01 0.66
C VAL A 16 -21.42 19.27 1.62
N PHE A 17 -21.81 19.13 2.89
CA PHE A 17 -21.06 18.36 3.88
C PHE A 17 -20.91 16.88 3.49
N LEU A 18 -22.00 16.24 3.05
CA LEU A 18 -21.99 14.85 2.59
C LEU A 18 -21.09 14.66 1.36
N SER A 19 -21.12 15.60 0.40
CA SER A 19 -20.22 15.55 -0.75
C SER A 19 -18.75 15.74 -0.38
N ALA A 20 -18.45 16.56 0.64
CA ALA A 20 -17.07 16.74 1.11
C ALA A 20 -16.54 15.49 1.83
N VAL A 21 -17.38 14.81 2.63
CA VAL A 21 -16.99 13.56 3.32
C VAL A 21 -16.70 12.42 2.34
N LEU A 22 -17.44 12.35 1.22
CA LEU A 22 -17.20 11.35 0.17
C LEU A 22 -15.85 11.55 -0.55
N LEU A 23 -15.36 12.79 -0.64
CA LEU A 23 -14.06 13.10 -1.22
C LEU A 23 -12.88 12.82 -0.26
N LEU A 24 -13.14 12.68 1.05
CA LEU A 24 -12.14 12.33 2.06
C LEU A 24 -11.90 10.82 2.21
N GLN A 25 -12.62 9.95 1.51
CA GLN A 25 -12.32 8.51 1.43
C GLN A 25 -11.09 8.23 0.52
N GLY A 26 -10.28 9.26 0.24
CA GLY A 26 -9.08 9.19 -0.57
C GLY A 26 -8.04 8.24 0.01
N CYS A 27 -7.57 7.35 -0.86
CA CYS A 27 -6.41 6.47 -0.68
C CYS A 27 -6.40 5.70 0.64
N SER A 28 -7.27 4.70 0.76
CA SER A 28 -6.79 3.45 1.34
C SER A 28 -5.72 2.95 0.38
N THR A 29 -4.46 3.34 0.60
CA THR A 29 -3.35 2.47 0.23
C THR A 29 -3.66 1.20 0.95
N ASN A 30 -4.27 0.28 0.22
CA ASN A 30 -4.17 -1.13 0.54
C ASN A 30 -2.66 -1.36 0.42
N GLU A 31 -1.91 -1.06 1.47
CA GLU A 31 -0.80 -1.91 1.86
C GLU A 31 -1.46 -3.28 1.99
N SER A 32 -1.63 -3.95 0.85
CA SER A 32 -1.70 -5.38 0.78
C SER A 32 -0.55 -5.80 1.67
N GLU A 33 -0.85 -6.27 2.87
CA GLU A 33 0.12 -6.70 3.86
C GLU A 33 1.21 -7.42 3.07
N GLN A 34 2.37 -6.76 2.91
CA GLN A 34 3.37 -7.21 1.95
C GLN A 34 3.93 -8.48 2.55
N LYS A 35 3.35 -9.61 2.15
CA LYS A 35 3.65 -10.90 2.77
C LYS A 35 5.08 -11.23 2.42
N LEU A 36 5.94 -11.11 3.43
CA LEU A 36 7.33 -11.49 3.33
C LEU A 36 7.45 -13.01 3.44
N VAL A 37 8.33 -13.57 2.63
CA VAL A 37 8.65 -14.99 2.60
C VAL A 37 10.16 -15.15 2.71
N GLU A 38 10.58 -16.24 3.35
CA GLU A 38 11.99 -16.60 3.44
C GLU A 38 12.54 -16.90 2.05
N TRP A 39 13.64 -16.23 1.69
CA TRP A 39 14.37 -16.43 0.45
C TRP A 39 15.59 -17.33 0.65
N GLY A 40 16.35 -17.08 1.72
CA GLY A 40 17.52 -17.89 2.10
C GLY A 40 18.52 -17.12 2.94
N GLU A 41 19.66 -17.75 3.24
CA GLU A 41 20.71 -17.15 4.08
C GLU A 41 21.33 -15.89 3.46
N TYR A 42 21.65 -14.94 4.32
CA TYR A 42 22.33 -13.72 3.94
C TYR A 42 23.72 -14.01 3.35
N SER A 43 23.98 -13.44 2.18
CA SER A 43 25.34 -13.24 1.69
C SER A 43 25.40 -11.96 0.87
N THR A 44 26.58 -11.35 0.82
CA THR A 44 26.82 -10.14 0.01
C THR A 44 26.49 -10.37 -1.46
N SER A 45 26.76 -11.56 -1.99
CA SER A 45 26.43 -11.90 -3.38
C SER A 45 24.92 -11.93 -3.63
N GLN A 46 24.13 -12.49 -2.70
CA GLN A 46 22.66 -12.50 -2.83
C GLN A 46 22.08 -11.09 -2.75
N GLU A 47 22.55 -10.29 -1.79
CA GLU A 47 22.16 -8.88 -1.64
C GLU A 47 22.40 -8.08 -2.93
N GLU A 48 23.59 -8.20 -3.52
CA GLU A 48 23.92 -7.51 -4.77
C GLU A 48 23.03 -7.94 -5.94
N ARG A 49 22.73 -9.24 -6.06
CA ARG A 49 21.84 -9.77 -7.10
C ARG A 49 20.42 -9.23 -6.96
N LEU A 50 19.87 -9.20 -5.74
CA LEU A 50 18.54 -8.67 -5.46
C LEU A 50 18.45 -7.18 -5.74
N LYS A 51 19.40 -6.38 -5.22
CA LYS A 51 19.48 -4.92 -5.48
C LYS A 51 19.58 -4.61 -6.97
N LYS A 52 20.45 -5.33 -7.70
CA LYS A 52 20.65 -5.12 -9.14
C LYS A 52 19.39 -5.37 -9.95
N ASN A 53 18.51 -6.25 -9.48
CA ASN A 53 17.24 -6.57 -10.15
C ASN A 53 16.06 -5.77 -9.60
N GLY A 54 16.27 -4.84 -8.67
CA GLY A 54 15.21 -4.04 -8.05
C GLY A 54 14.19 -4.94 -7.36
N ILE A 55 14.67 -5.87 -6.53
CA ILE A 55 13.85 -6.67 -5.63
C ILE A 55 14.11 -6.14 -4.22
N ASP A 56 13.05 -5.69 -3.57
CA ASP A 56 13.11 -5.24 -2.18
C ASP A 56 13.23 -6.45 -1.24
N PHE A 57 14.05 -6.30 -0.20
CA PHE A 57 14.30 -7.38 0.75
C PHE A 57 14.57 -6.83 2.15
N LYS A 58 14.38 -7.70 3.14
CA LYS A 58 14.70 -7.47 4.56
C LYS A 58 15.68 -8.54 5.03
N VAL A 59 16.62 -8.17 5.89
CA VAL A 59 17.53 -9.13 6.53
C VAL A 59 17.22 -9.18 8.02
N GLU A 60 16.89 -10.37 8.52
CA GLU A 60 16.70 -10.65 9.94
C GLU A 60 17.35 -12.00 10.27
N ASP A 61 18.12 -12.06 11.36
CA ASP A 61 18.79 -13.30 11.82
C ASP A 61 19.54 -14.04 10.70
N ASP A 62 20.40 -13.31 9.97
CA ASP A 62 21.16 -13.80 8.81
C ASP A 62 20.29 -14.45 7.71
N THR A 63 19.02 -14.09 7.66
CA THR A 63 18.05 -14.61 6.68
C THR A 63 17.47 -13.46 5.86
N ILE A 64 17.45 -13.64 4.55
CA ILE A 64 16.83 -12.71 3.59
C ILE A 64 15.36 -13.07 3.45
N TYR A 65 14.50 -12.06 3.57
CA TYR A 65 13.08 -12.13 3.29
C TYR A 65 12.76 -11.21 2.12
N ILE A 66 11.94 -11.68 1.18
CA ILE A 66 11.45 -10.91 0.04
C ILE A 66 9.93 -10.88 0.02
N GLU A 67 9.33 -9.95 -0.71
CA GLU A 67 7.88 -9.98 -0.92
C GLU A 67 7.49 -11.21 -1.75
N GLU A 68 6.40 -11.88 -1.37
CA GLU A 68 5.87 -13.07 -2.06
C GLU A 68 5.63 -12.81 -3.56
N LYS A 69 5.26 -11.57 -3.92
CA LYS A 69 5.06 -11.13 -5.32
C LYS A 69 6.36 -11.24 -6.16
N ASP A 70 7.52 -11.13 -5.52
CA ASP A 70 8.82 -11.09 -6.18
C ASP A 70 9.50 -12.46 -6.25
N LEU A 71 8.93 -13.51 -5.66
CA LEU A 71 9.48 -14.88 -5.67
C LEU A 71 9.85 -15.37 -7.08
N ASN A 72 8.93 -15.22 -8.04
CA ASN A 72 9.18 -15.69 -9.41
C ASN A 72 10.29 -14.89 -10.10
N LYS A 73 10.38 -13.59 -9.81
CA LYS A 73 11.43 -12.72 -10.35
C LYS A 73 12.78 -13.07 -9.73
N ALA A 74 12.82 -13.24 -8.41
CA ALA A 74 14.00 -13.68 -7.66
C ALA A 74 14.49 -15.05 -8.15
N ALA A 75 13.60 -16.03 -8.34
CA ALA A 75 13.94 -17.34 -8.87
C ALA A 75 14.50 -17.29 -10.30
N ALA A 76 14.06 -16.33 -11.13
CA ALA A 76 14.54 -16.22 -12.51
C ALA A 76 15.92 -15.55 -12.63
N CYS A 77 16.26 -14.61 -11.75
CA CYS A 77 17.49 -13.81 -11.83
C CYS A 77 18.57 -14.17 -10.80
N CYS A 78 18.11 -14.65 -9.65
CA CYS A 78 18.80 -14.44 -8.39
C CYS A 78 18.98 -15.73 -7.57
N SER A 79 18.47 -16.87 -8.07
CA SER A 79 18.87 -18.23 -7.67
C SER A 79 20.26 -18.57 -8.19
#